data_AF-A0AAD8BP07-F1
#
_entry.id   AF-A0AAD8BP07-F1
#
_cell.length_a   1.000
_cell.length_b   1.000
_cell.length_c   1.000
_cell.angle_alpha   90.00
_cell.angle_beta   90.00
_cell.angle_gamma   90.00
#
_symmetry.space_group_name_H-M   'P 1'
#
loop_
_entity.id
_entity.type
_entity.pdbx_description
1 polymer ?
#
loop_
_entity_poly.entity_id
_entity_poly.type
_entity_poly.pdbx_seq_one_letter_code
_entity_poly.pdbx_strand_id
1 'polypeptide(L)'
;MCSTRESHYTAVLENVHNKKPVSVPLARDCPGCLNLPTFWIVRNQIGTPGSTSVVFRNPYEVLRASIIGLLFVMVCAAASTTTPVVTSTASQSSSVLTTVSTTTPTSTPAVTTTNATTRANKTRIVLGYITSLTRPKNPELAAGPKISGAMTYAIAVINNDTSLLPGYVLAFLLGNGNNSDLTSLNLLTEQWKSGAVAFFGPEDSCEVESRVAAAWQMPILAYKCNDPVVSDKDRFPTLARTQPPASHSVRSILALISYYNWTKFSIIVEQDGLMPRAGLNLETLALSKNMTVSHFVNISGPYSVFDAAQKQAVWDAVDSTYVSTRIYVVFSRERMFAEFLKAMWERGLTNTSEYVVITVQNDTPWNESLSQSLIFQATDFAENRDNRSFELWRSVFMLINMPITNPNYTRWENSVRDYLYRPPVNLTRSVGDILLGIKVQIPVYAAYLYDSVLVYAKALHDVIAEGKTPKDGAAVFNKLRDRTFQSIQGHMVYLDDNGDAEANYTVIALQPMNNSYGHGLKPVGRFIRSIKDRKLVNFLMDVDVFGDNVPLDEPLCGYYNEWCRVPEET
;
A
#
# COMPACT_ATOMS: atom_id res chain seq x y z
N MET A 1 50.84 23.79 11.97
CA MET A 1 51.26 22.87 10.89
C MET A 1 50.03 22.52 10.07
N CYS A 2 49.80 23.24 8.98
CA CYS A 2 48.71 22.96 8.04
C CYS A 2 49.23 21.97 6.99
N SER A 3 48.57 20.82 6.88
CA SER A 3 48.69 19.97 5.69
C SER A 3 47.55 20.36 4.75
N THR A 4 47.92 20.93 3.61
CA THR A 4 47.05 21.17 2.47
C THR A 4 46.85 19.87 1.70
N ARG A 5 45.60 19.49 1.45
CA ARG A 5 45.25 18.59 0.35
C ARG A 5 44.28 19.33 -0.55
N GLU A 6 44.82 19.84 -1.65
CA GLU A 6 44.05 20.37 -2.77
C GLU A 6 43.16 19.27 -3.35
N SER A 7 41.89 19.58 -3.59
CA SER A 7 41.04 18.82 -4.50
C SER A 7 40.62 19.75 -5.63
N HIS A 8 41.30 19.62 -6.77
CA HIS A 8 40.87 20.21 -8.02
C HIS A 8 39.62 19.47 -8.52
N TYR A 9 38.53 20.18 -8.72
CA TYR A 9 37.41 19.68 -9.54
C TYR A 9 37.54 20.28 -10.94
N THR A 10 37.83 19.42 -11.91
CA THR A 10 37.83 19.75 -13.34
C THR A 10 36.45 19.40 -13.90
N ALA A 11 35.71 20.37 -14.42
CA ALA A 11 34.53 20.08 -15.23
C ALA A 11 34.99 19.65 -16.64
N VAL A 12 34.69 18.40 -17.02
CA VAL A 12 34.90 17.93 -18.39
C VAL A 12 33.67 18.33 -19.21
N LEU A 13 33.84 19.31 -20.09
CA LEU A 13 32.90 19.59 -21.17
C LEU A 13 33.35 18.78 -22.39
N GLU A 14 32.62 17.72 -22.73
CA GLU A 14 32.74 17.13 -24.07
C GLU A 14 32.05 18.06 -25.08
N ASN A 15 32.84 18.67 -25.96
CA ASN A 15 32.36 19.37 -27.13
C ASN A 15 32.92 18.65 -28.35
N VAL A 16 32.04 18.09 -29.18
CA VAL A 16 32.41 17.48 -30.45
C VAL A 16 32.92 18.61 -31.36
N HIS A 17 34.23 18.56 -31.64
CA HIS A 17 35.05 19.47 -32.46
C HIS A 17 35.61 20.75 -31.80
N ASN A 18 36.96 20.76 -31.78
CA ASN A 18 37.94 21.80 -31.43
C ASN A 18 38.35 22.00 -29.96
N LYS A 19 39.64 21.72 -29.72
CA LYS A 19 40.37 21.78 -28.44
C LYS A 19 40.85 23.20 -28.14
N LYS A 20 40.39 23.81 -27.04
CA LYS A 20 41.14 24.76 -26.18
C LYS A 20 40.34 25.04 -24.88
N PRO A 21 40.94 24.95 -23.68
CA PRO A 21 40.26 25.27 -22.42
C PRO A 21 40.21 26.77 -22.15
N VAL A 22 39.10 27.25 -21.57
CA VAL A 22 38.94 28.62 -21.05
C VAL A 22 38.64 28.55 -19.55
N SER A 23 39.37 29.31 -18.74
CA SER A 23 39.19 29.44 -17.29
C SER A 23 38.36 30.69 -16.95
N VAL A 24 37.35 30.57 -16.09
CA VAL A 24 36.58 31.70 -15.54
C VAL A 24 36.69 31.71 -14.00
N PRO A 25 37.03 32.83 -13.34
CA PRO A 25 37.09 32.89 -11.89
C PRO A 25 35.71 33.16 -11.28
N LEU A 26 35.32 32.40 -10.26
CA LEU A 26 34.17 32.71 -9.39
C LEU A 26 34.66 33.49 -8.16
N ALA A 27 34.03 34.64 -7.90
CA ALA A 27 34.34 35.52 -6.78
C ALA A 27 34.01 34.87 -5.41
N ARG A 28 34.82 35.21 -4.41
CA ARG A 28 34.71 34.78 -3.01
C ARG A 28 33.75 35.66 -2.21
N ASP A 29 33.26 35.05 -1.13
CA ASP A 29 32.65 35.61 0.08
C ASP A 29 31.11 35.84 0.10
N CYS A 30 30.40 34.77 0.49
CA CYS A 30 29.12 34.84 1.23
C CYS A 30 29.06 33.67 2.24
N PRO A 31 28.94 33.91 3.56
CA PRO A 31 28.74 32.85 4.54
C PRO A 31 27.26 32.44 4.54
N GLY A 32 26.93 31.28 3.97
CA GLY A 32 25.57 30.72 4.08
C GLY A 32 25.05 29.84 2.94
N CYS A 33 25.88 29.29 2.05
CA CYS A 33 25.39 28.42 0.97
C CYS A 33 25.20 26.97 1.43
N LEU A 34 23.95 26.51 1.50
CA LEU A 34 23.61 25.08 1.45
C LEU A 34 24.02 24.50 0.08
N ASN A 35 24.56 23.28 0.07
CA ASN A 35 24.87 22.50 -1.13
C ASN A 35 23.63 22.35 -2.04
N LEU A 36 23.69 22.92 -3.25
CA LEU A 36 22.74 22.64 -4.33
C LEU A 36 23.34 21.59 -5.29
N PRO A 37 22.54 20.69 -5.88
CA PRO A 37 23.03 19.72 -6.86
C PRO A 37 23.47 20.41 -8.15
N THR A 38 24.46 19.84 -8.81
CA THR A 38 25.01 20.26 -10.11
C THR A 38 23.96 20.14 -11.22
N PHE A 39 23.84 21.15 -12.09
CA PHE A 39 22.95 21.13 -13.26
C PHE A 39 23.74 21.29 -14.56
N TRP A 40 23.24 20.66 -15.64
CA TRP A 40 23.78 20.77 -16.99
C TRP A 40 23.05 21.86 -17.77
N ILE A 41 23.79 22.74 -18.45
CA ILE A 41 23.23 23.77 -19.34
C ILE A 41 23.37 23.26 -20.78
N VAL A 42 22.25 23.02 -21.47
CA VAL A 42 22.23 22.75 -22.91
C VAL A 42 21.90 24.04 -23.66
N ARG A 43 22.81 24.50 -24.53
CA ARG A 43 22.58 25.68 -25.37
C ARG A 43 21.98 25.22 -26.70
N ASN A 44 20.67 25.40 -26.90
CA ASN A 44 20.06 25.19 -28.20
C ASN A 44 20.48 26.33 -29.14
N GLN A 45 21.12 26.01 -30.25
CA GLN A 45 21.28 26.97 -31.34
C GLN A 45 19.96 27.07 -32.08
N ILE A 46 19.46 28.31 -32.20
CA ILE A 46 18.45 28.88 -33.14
C ILE A 46 17.55 29.80 -32.31
N GLY A 47 17.78 31.13 -32.40
CA GLY A 47 16.94 32.17 -31.81
C GLY A 47 17.71 33.36 -31.22
N THR A 48 17.29 34.57 -31.58
CA THR A 48 17.81 35.94 -31.30
C THR A 48 18.54 36.21 -29.96
N PRO A 49 19.51 37.16 -29.94
CA PRO A 49 20.30 37.49 -28.74
C PRO A 49 19.44 38.22 -27.70
N GLY A 50 19.22 37.57 -26.55
CA GLY A 50 18.56 38.19 -25.39
C GLY A 50 17.70 37.26 -24.53
N SER A 51 17.36 36.05 -24.98
CA SER A 51 16.50 35.14 -24.20
C SER A 51 17.21 33.83 -23.85
N THR A 52 17.64 33.68 -22.61
CA THR A 52 17.92 32.36 -22.02
C THR A 52 16.61 31.65 -21.70
N SER A 53 16.33 30.55 -22.40
CA SER A 53 15.21 29.65 -22.06
C SER A 53 15.76 28.43 -21.32
N VAL A 54 15.29 28.22 -20.09
CA VAL A 54 15.59 27.02 -19.29
C VAL A 54 14.46 26.03 -19.53
N VAL A 55 14.76 24.88 -20.14
CA VAL A 55 13.80 23.79 -20.30
C VAL A 55 13.92 22.88 -19.10
N PHE A 56 12.86 22.81 -18.29
CA PHE A 56 12.79 21.93 -17.14
C PHE A 56 12.13 20.61 -17.52
N ARG A 57 12.73 19.49 -17.11
CA ARG A 57 12.25 18.13 -17.40
C ARG A 57 11.01 17.72 -16.58
N ASN A 58 10.54 18.56 -15.66
CA ASN A 58 9.41 18.25 -14.79
C ASN A 58 8.63 19.53 -14.38
N PRO A 59 7.32 19.66 -14.67
CA PRO A 59 6.54 20.84 -14.31
C PRO A 59 6.42 21.10 -12.79
N TYR A 60 6.65 20.08 -11.95
CA TYR A 60 6.62 20.23 -10.49
C TYR A 60 7.89 20.90 -9.91
N GLU A 61 9.03 20.77 -10.58
CA GLU A 61 10.30 21.39 -10.16
C GLU A 61 10.35 22.89 -10.53
N VAL A 62 9.71 23.28 -11.63
CA VAL A 62 9.59 24.69 -12.06
C VAL A 62 8.82 25.51 -11.04
N LEU A 63 7.69 24.98 -10.58
CA LEU A 63 6.81 25.66 -9.65
C LEU A 63 7.48 25.84 -8.27
N ARG A 64 8.27 24.84 -7.83
CA ARG A 64 9.08 24.93 -6.61
C ARG A 64 10.16 25.99 -6.71
N ALA A 65 10.90 26.05 -7.82
CA ALA A 65 11.94 27.05 -8.03
C ALA A 65 11.36 28.48 -8.08
N SER A 66 10.21 28.67 -8.75
CA SER A 66 9.54 29.97 -8.84
C SER A 66 8.98 30.46 -7.49
N ILE A 67 8.45 29.56 -6.65
CA ILE A 67 7.93 29.92 -5.31
C ILE A 67 9.06 30.25 -4.32
N ILE A 68 10.19 29.54 -4.38
CA ILE A 68 11.38 29.85 -3.57
C ILE A 68 11.96 31.22 -3.97
N GLY A 69 11.96 31.55 -5.26
CA GLY A 69 12.35 32.87 -5.75
C GLY A 69 11.43 34.01 -5.26
N LEU A 70 10.11 33.79 -5.24
CA LEU A 70 9.12 34.78 -4.76
C LEU A 70 9.20 35.03 -3.25
N LEU A 71 9.50 34.00 -2.45
CA LEU A 71 9.72 34.13 -1.01
C LEU A 71 10.97 34.95 -0.66
N PHE A 72 12.04 34.84 -1.47
CA PHE A 72 13.26 35.62 -1.26
C PHE A 72 13.06 37.11 -1.54
N VAL A 73 12.22 37.47 -2.52
CA VAL A 73 11.92 38.87 -2.87
C VAL A 73 11.08 39.56 -1.79
N MET A 74 10.16 38.85 -1.13
CA MET A 74 9.37 39.45 -0.03
C MET A 74 10.17 39.70 1.26
N VAL A 75 11.17 38.86 1.57
CA VAL A 75 11.98 39.02 2.80
C VAL A 75 12.96 40.20 2.68
N CYS A 76 13.39 40.57 1.47
CA CYS A 76 14.27 41.73 1.26
C CYS A 76 13.52 43.08 1.22
N ALA A 77 12.20 43.10 1.00
CA ALA A 77 11.42 44.34 0.94
C ALA A 77 11.03 44.91 2.33
N ALA A 78 11.15 44.13 3.40
CA ALA A 78 10.82 44.55 4.77
C ALA A 78 12.01 45.15 5.54
N ALA A 79 13.19 45.25 4.94
CA ALA A 79 14.41 45.75 5.56
C ALA A 79 14.85 47.11 4.98
N SER A 80 13.96 48.10 4.98
CA SER A 80 14.31 49.48 4.62
C SER A 80 13.39 50.52 5.27
N THR A 81 13.36 50.54 6.60
CA THR A 81 12.94 51.74 7.34
C THR A 81 13.89 51.99 8.50
N THR A 82 14.62 53.11 8.39
CA THR A 82 15.57 53.68 9.34
C THR A 82 14.87 54.26 10.57
N THR A 83 15.41 54.06 11.79
CA THR A 83 15.49 55.05 12.89
C THR A 83 16.30 54.49 14.08
N PRO A 84 16.83 55.35 14.99
CA PRO A 84 18.21 55.22 15.49
C PRO A 84 18.39 54.58 16.88
N VAL A 85 19.66 54.31 17.13
CA VAL A 85 20.36 53.76 18.31
C VAL A 85 20.03 54.47 19.63
N VAL A 86 19.83 53.68 20.69
CA VAL A 86 20.15 54.04 22.08
C VAL A 86 20.93 52.90 22.73
N THR A 87 22.11 53.26 23.23
CA THR A 87 23.08 52.44 23.98
C THR A 87 22.89 52.57 25.49
N SER A 88 22.99 51.46 26.21
CA SER A 88 23.59 51.29 27.56
C SER A 88 23.30 49.85 28.01
N THR A 89 24.12 49.05 28.69
CA THR A 89 25.49 49.04 29.24
C THR A 89 25.64 47.63 29.85
N ALA A 90 26.85 47.07 29.83
CA ALA A 90 27.13 45.73 30.36
C ALA A 90 27.17 45.67 31.91
N SER A 91 26.93 44.49 32.48
CA SER A 91 27.84 43.93 33.49
C SER A 91 27.69 42.41 33.60
N GLN A 92 28.82 41.72 33.52
CA GLN A 92 29.01 40.31 33.81
C GLN A 92 29.20 40.12 35.32
N SER A 93 28.73 39.00 35.87
CA SER A 93 29.43 38.36 36.99
C SER A 93 29.26 36.83 36.97
N SER A 94 30.41 36.18 36.79
CA SER A 94 30.91 34.95 37.43
C SER A 94 30.08 33.67 37.49
N SER A 95 30.73 32.66 36.91
CA SER A 95 30.55 31.20 36.95
C SER A 95 30.43 30.56 38.33
N VAL A 96 29.58 29.53 38.42
CA VAL A 96 29.83 28.32 39.24
C VAL A 96 29.39 27.10 38.41
N LEU A 97 30.33 26.18 38.16
CA LEU A 97 30.07 24.84 37.64
C LEU A 97 29.31 24.04 38.72
N THR A 98 28.18 23.44 38.36
CA THR A 98 27.59 22.35 39.14
C THR A 98 27.21 21.23 38.19
N THR A 99 27.81 20.07 38.44
CA THR A 99 27.59 18.78 37.79
C THR A 99 26.10 18.42 37.75
N VAL A 100 25.56 18.25 36.54
CA VAL A 100 24.20 17.76 36.30
C VAL A 100 24.26 16.25 36.07
N SER A 101 23.74 15.50 37.04
CA SER A 101 23.40 14.09 36.90
C SER A 101 22.23 13.95 35.92
N THR A 102 22.47 13.26 34.81
CA THR A 102 21.48 12.90 33.80
C THR A 102 20.53 11.84 34.35
N THR A 103 19.33 12.27 34.75
CA THR A 103 18.16 11.38 34.88
C THR A 103 17.22 11.66 33.71
N THR A 104 17.10 10.67 32.84
CA THR A 104 16.16 10.61 31.71
C THR A 104 14.72 10.52 32.23
N PRO A 105 13.79 11.39 31.82
CA PRO A 105 12.38 11.18 32.10
C PRO A 105 11.80 10.18 31.10
N THR A 106 11.31 9.06 31.63
CA THR A 106 10.48 8.08 30.94
C THR A 106 9.21 8.78 30.44
N SER A 107 9.06 8.93 29.12
CA SER A 107 7.85 9.50 28.52
C SER A 107 6.81 8.40 28.34
N THR A 108 5.75 8.45 29.14
CA THR A 108 4.53 7.68 28.94
C THR A 108 3.88 8.13 27.62
N PRO A 109 3.48 7.24 26.69
CA PRO A 109 2.85 7.63 25.44
C PRO A 109 1.48 8.26 25.70
N ALA A 110 1.21 9.40 25.05
CA ALA A 110 0.02 10.21 25.25
C ALA A 110 -1.24 9.53 24.70
N VAL A 111 -2.14 9.10 25.59
CA VAL A 111 -3.50 8.64 25.25
C VAL A 111 -4.40 9.87 25.10
N THR A 112 -4.86 10.16 23.88
CA THR A 112 -5.73 11.32 23.62
C THR A 112 -7.19 10.88 23.60
N THR A 113 -8.01 11.46 24.47
CA THR A 113 -9.45 11.18 24.57
C THR A 113 -10.26 12.17 23.74
N THR A 114 -11.27 11.69 23.00
CA THR A 114 -12.23 12.55 22.31
C THR A 114 -13.26 13.13 23.29
N ASN A 115 -13.45 14.45 23.30
CA ASN A 115 -14.50 15.13 24.07
C ASN A 115 -15.79 15.14 23.25
N ALA A 116 -16.76 14.31 23.60
CA ALA A 116 -18.12 14.41 23.09
C ALA A 116 -18.88 15.47 23.89
N THR A 117 -19.44 16.48 23.22
CA THR A 117 -20.39 17.42 23.82
C THR A 117 -21.63 16.65 24.28
N THR A 118 -21.96 16.79 25.56
CA THR A 118 -23.00 16.03 26.27
C THR A 118 -24.40 16.39 25.79
N ARG A 119 -24.88 15.68 24.76
CA ARG A 119 -26.31 15.61 24.42
C ARG A 119 -26.93 14.47 25.23
N ALA A 120 -27.69 14.83 26.29
CA ALA A 120 -28.62 14.02 27.11
C ALA A 120 -28.21 12.58 27.51
N ASN A 121 -28.00 12.29 28.81
CA ASN A 121 -27.98 10.97 29.51
C ASN A 121 -27.56 9.69 28.73
N LYS A 122 -26.69 9.78 27.73
CA LYS A 122 -26.18 8.62 26.97
C LYS A 122 -25.00 7.98 27.70
N THR A 123 -25.00 6.66 27.80
CA THR A 123 -23.88 5.91 28.33
C THR A 123 -22.73 5.89 27.32
N ARG A 124 -21.53 6.25 27.76
CA ARG A 124 -20.34 6.29 26.91
C ARG A 124 -19.70 4.90 26.80
N ILE A 125 -19.45 4.45 25.56
CA ILE A 125 -18.69 3.24 25.24
C ILE A 125 -17.36 3.67 24.64
N VAL A 126 -16.26 3.17 25.19
CA VAL A 126 -14.89 3.52 24.75
C VAL A 126 -14.31 2.38 23.93
N LEU A 127 -13.72 2.72 22.78
CA LEU A 127 -13.04 1.81 21.86
C LEU A 127 -11.53 2.12 21.86
N GLY A 128 -10.70 1.10 21.72
CA GLY A 128 -9.27 1.26 21.48
C GLY A 128 -9.00 1.36 19.98
N TYR A 129 -8.16 2.31 19.56
CA TYR A 129 -7.69 2.41 18.19
C TYR A 129 -6.16 2.50 18.19
N ILE A 130 -5.52 1.52 17.56
CA ILE A 130 -4.07 1.38 17.50
C ILE A 130 -3.67 1.44 16.03
N THR A 131 -2.85 2.42 15.69
CA THR A 131 -2.42 2.72 14.32
C THR A 131 -0.97 3.20 14.34
N SER A 132 -0.30 3.24 13.19
CA SER A 132 1.05 3.79 13.08
C SER A 132 0.99 5.23 12.61
N LEU A 133 1.23 6.19 13.50
CA LEU A 133 1.21 7.62 13.19
C LEU A 133 2.59 8.19 12.88
N THR A 134 3.66 7.46 13.16
CA THR A 134 5.02 7.88 12.78
C THR A 134 5.19 7.82 11.27
N ARG A 135 6.12 8.62 10.72
CA ARG A 135 6.57 8.48 9.33
C ARG A 135 7.70 7.43 9.31
N PRO A 136 7.44 6.15 9.02
CA PRO A 136 8.47 5.15 8.80
C PRO A 136 9.35 5.56 7.61
N LYS A 137 10.55 4.96 7.54
CA LYS A 137 11.45 5.08 6.39
C LYS A 137 10.80 4.59 5.09
N ASN A 138 9.87 3.62 5.17
CA ASN A 138 9.04 3.18 4.05
C ASN A 138 7.63 3.83 4.10
N PRO A 139 7.27 4.74 3.19
CA PRO A 139 5.94 5.39 3.14
C PRO A 139 4.74 4.44 3.05
N GLU A 140 4.93 3.20 2.58
CA GLU A 140 3.88 2.16 2.50
C GLU A 140 3.40 1.70 3.89
N LEU A 141 4.25 1.82 4.91
CA LEU A 141 4.00 1.30 6.26
C LEU A 141 3.29 2.30 7.20
N ALA A 142 3.01 3.53 6.77
CA ALA A 142 2.23 4.49 7.56
C ALA A 142 0.95 4.89 6.85
N ALA A 143 -0.01 3.98 6.88
CA ALA A 143 -1.37 4.31 6.47
C ALA A 143 -2.05 5.19 7.53
N GLY A 144 -1.71 5.01 8.81
CA GLY A 144 -2.30 5.72 9.96
C GLY A 144 -2.55 7.21 9.79
N PRO A 145 -1.56 8.04 9.38
CA PRO A 145 -1.75 9.47 9.19
C PRO A 145 -2.71 9.81 8.03
N LYS A 146 -2.95 8.88 7.11
CA LYS A 146 -3.84 9.06 5.96
C LYS A 146 -5.23 8.45 6.18
N ILE A 147 -5.38 7.47 7.08
CA ILE A 147 -6.63 6.73 7.28
C ILE A 147 -7.37 7.07 8.57
N SER A 148 -6.69 7.63 9.59
CA SER A 148 -7.29 7.80 10.94
C SER A 148 -8.52 8.71 10.98
N GLY A 149 -8.71 9.56 9.96
CA GLY A 149 -9.93 10.36 9.80
C GLY A 149 -11.18 9.50 9.59
N ALA A 150 -11.01 8.27 9.06
CA ALA A 150 -12.09 7.32 8.87
C ALA A 150 -12.65 6.79 10.19
N MET A 151 -11.78 6.54 11.18
CA MET A 151 -12.21 6.19 12.55
C MET A 151 -13.08 7.30 13.15
N THR A 152 -12.59 8.54 13.13
CA THR A 152 -13.33 9.68 13.70
C THR A 152 -14.64 9.93 12.96
N TYR A 153 -14.64 9.84 11.63
CA TYR A 153 -15.83 10.05 10.83
C TYR A 153 -16.87 8.94 11.05
N ALA A 154 -16.46 7.67 11.12
CA ALA A 154 -17.35 6.55 11.42
C ALA A 154 -18.07 6.73 12.77
N ILE A 155 -17.33 7.10 13.81
CA ILE A 155 -17.89 7.39 15.14
C ILE A 155 -18.90 8.54 15.09
N ALA A 156 -18.59 9.61 14.34
CA ALA A 156 -19.52 10.73 14.17
C ALA A 156 -20.80 10.32 13.44
N VAL A 157 -20.70 9.48 12.40
CA VAL A 157 -21.86 8.95 11.66
C VAL A 157 -22.73 8.09 12.58
N ILE A 158 -22.14 7.15 13.33
CA ILE A 158 -22.86 6.28 14.26
C ILE A 158 -23.56 7.10 15.35
N ASN A 159 -22.85 8.04 15.98
CA ASN A 159 -23.41 8.83 17.08
C ASN A 159 -24.54 9.78 16.64
N ASN A 160 -24.60 10.13 15.36
CA ASN A 160 -25.66 10.95 14.77
C ASN A 160 -26.86 10.15 14.27
N ASP A 161 -26.74 8.82 14.18
CA ASP A 161 -27.84 7.92 13.85
C ASP A 161 -28.61 7.58 15.12
N THR A 162 -29.88 7.99 15.20
CA THR A 162 -30.72 7.73 16.38
C THR A 162 -31.25 6.29 16.43
N SER A 163 -31.19 5.56 15.32
CA SER A 163 -31.64 4.15 15.25
C SER A 163 -30.56 3.17 15.71
N LEU A 164 -29.28 3.57 15.64
CA LEU A 164 -28.14 2.74 16.00
C LEU A 164 -27.65 3.07 17.42
N LEU A 165 -27.50 2.03 18.25
CA LEU A 165 -27.06 2.15 19.66
C LEU A 165 -27.84 3.20 20.49
N PRO A 166 -29.19 3.13 20.55
CA PRO A 166 -29.99 4.08 21.32
C PRO A 166 -29.58 4.08 22.79
N GLY A 167 -29.45 5.27 23.39
CA GLY A 167 -28.99 5.42 24.77
C GLY A 167 -27.47 5.35 24.96
N TYR A 168 -26.69 5.10 23.90
CA TYR A 168 -25.24 5.05 23.95
C TYR A 168 -24.58 6.09 23.05
N VAL A 169 -23.32 6.40 23.36
CA VAL A 169 -22.43 7.21 22.52
C VAL A 169 -21.07 6.52 22.46
N LEU A 170 -20.54 6.36 21.25
CA LEU A 170 -19.21 5.81 21.04
C LEU A 170 -18.15 6.90 21.15
N ALA A 171 -17.03 6.55 21.77
CA ALA A 171 -15.80 7.33 21.77
C ALA A 171 -14.61 6.37 21.59
N PHE A 172 -13.43 6.91 21.31
CA PHE A 172 -12.24 6.09 21.16
C PHE A 172 -10.98 6.74 21.74
N LEU A 173 -10.01 5.89 22.03
CA LEU A 173 -8.65 6.22 22.44
C LEU A 173 -7.71 6.00 21.26
N LEU A 174 -7.05 7.06 20.79
CA LEU A 174 -6.05 6.98 19.73
C LEU A 174 -4.69 6.61 20.33
N GLY A 175 -4.05 5.56 19.82
CA GLY A 175 -2.72 5.11 20.21
C GLY A 175 -1.81 4.93 18.99
N ASN A 176 -0.55 5.36 19.12
CA ASN A 176 0.46 5.23 18.07
C ASN A 176 1.39 4.02 18.32
N GLY A 177 1.10 2.90 17.65
CA GLY A 177 1.84 1.64 17.78
C GLY A 177 3.24 1.63 17.15
N ASN A 178 3.57 2.62 16.30
CA ASN A 178 4.87 2.72 15.61
C ASN A 178 5.31 1.45 14.85
N ASN A 179 4.37 0.59 14.41
CA ASN A 179 4.64 -0.72 13.83
C ASN A 179 5.61 -1.59 14.67
N SER A 180 5.51 -1.48 15.99
CA SER A 180 6.28 -2.25 16.96
C SER A 180 5.32 -3.09 17.79
N ASP A 181 5.52 -4.41 17.82
CA ASP A 181 4.67 -5.34 18.57
C ASP A 181 4.64 -4.98 20.06
N LEU A 182 5.79 -4.68 20.67
CA LEU A 182 5.87 -4.33 22.09
C LEU A 182 5.19 -2.99 22.40
N THR A 183 5.32 -2.00 21.51
CA THR A 183 4.69 -0.69 21.69
C THR A 183 3.17 -0.80 21.53
N SER A 184 2.72 -1.54 20.52
CA SER A 184 1.31 -1.78 20.23
C SER A 184 0.65 -2.60 21.34
N LEU A 185 1.32 -3.63 21.87
CA LEU A 185 0.85 -4.39 23.02
C LEU A 185 0.72 -3.54 24.30
N ASN A 186 1.70 -2.67 24.57
CA ASN A 186 1.62 -1.75 25.71
C ASN A 186 0.41 -0.80 25.56
N LEU A 187 0.20 -0.23 24.37
CA LEU A 187 -0.95 0.62 24.10
C LEU A 187 -2.29 -0.10 24.22
N LEU A 188 -2.39 -1.32 23.68
CA LEU A 188 -3.57 -2.19 23.85
C LEU A 188 -3.90 -2.37 25.33
N THR A 189 -2.89 -2.65 26.15
CA THR A 189 -3.02 -2.84 27.59
C THR A 189 -3.47 -1.56 28.31
N GLU A 190 -2.91 -0.40 27.96
CA GLU A 190 -3.30 0.87 28.57
C GLU A 190 -4.71 1.32 28.14
N GLN A 191 -5.08 1.07 26.88
CA GLN A 191 -6.44 1.33 26.39
C GLN A 191 -7.46 0.42 27.09
N TRP A 192 -7.14 -0.87 27.29
CA TRP A 192 -7.97 -1.80 28.04
C TRP A 192 -8.19 -1.33 29.48
N LYS A 193 -7.11 -0.98 30.20
CA LYS A 193 -7.19 -0.41 31.58
C LYS A 193 -8.02 0.87 31.63
N SER A 194 -8.01 1.65 30.56
CA SER A 194 -8.80 2.88 30.40
C SER A 194 -10.27 2.62 30.03
N GLY A 195 -10.71 1.36 30.01
CA GLY A 195 -12.10 0.97 29.81
C GLY A 195 -12.50 0.71 28.36
N ALA A 196 -11.54 0.53 27.44
CA ALA A 196 -11.84 0.11 26.08
C ALA A 196 -12.49 -1.28 26.07
N VAL A 197 -13.60 -1.43 25.33
CA VAL A 197 -14.36 -2.70 25.24
C VAL A 197 -14.17 -3.44 23.92
N ALA A 198 -13.43 -2.85 22.99
CA ALA A 198 -13.06 -3.43 21.69
C ALA A 198 -11.85 -2.68 21.14
N PHE A 199 -11.09 -3.33 20.25
CA PHE A 199 -9.90 -2.75 19.64
C PHE A 199 -9.98 -2.73 18.12
N PHE A 200 -9.46 -1.68 17.51
CA PHE A 200 -9.35 -1.51 16.05
C PHE A 200 -7.87 -1.36 15.70
N GLY A 201 -7.38 -2.23 14.83
CA GLY A 201 -5.95 -2.38 14.54
C GLY A 201 -5.27 -3.44 15.44
N PRO A 202 -3.93 -3.53 15.46
CA PRO A 202 -2.98 -2.68 14.74
C PRO A 202 -2.99 -2.88 13.21
N GLU A 203 -2.10 -2.17 12.51
CA GLU A 203 -2.04 -2.18 11.04
C GLU A 203 -1.47 -3.48 10.48
N ASP A 204 -0.14 -3.65 10.49
CA ASP A 204 0.53 -4.68 9.70
C ASP A 204 0.78 -5.99 10.48
N SER A 205 1.04 -5.88 11.79
CA SER A 205 1.16 -7.00 12.72
C SER A 205 -0.05 -6.99 13.64
N CYS A 206 -0.70 -8.15 13.78
CA CYS A 206 -1.86 -8.29 14.66
C CYS A 206 -1.88 -9.59 15.47
N GLU A 207 -0.87 -10.47 15.34
CA GLU A 207 -0.89 -11.76 16.03
C GLU A 207 -0.83 -11.59 17.56
N VAL A 208 0.08 -10.74 18.05
CA VAL A 208 0.36 -10.61 19.48
C VAL A 208 -0.81 -9.92 20.21
N GLU A 209 -1.29 -8.80 19.69
CA GLU A 209 -2.40 -8.04 20.25
C GLU A 209 -3.68 -8.87 20.27
N SER A 210 -3.90 -9.67 19.23
CA SER A 210 -5.10 -10.51 19.13
C SER A 210 -5.10 -11.65 20.13
N ARG A 211 -3.93 -12.22 20.46
CA ARG A 211 -3.80 -13.19 21.56
C ARG A 211 -4.18 -12.58 22.90
N VAL A 212 -3.73 -11.35 23.14
CA VAL A 212 -3.98 -10.68 24.42
C VAL A 212 -5.43 -10.20 24.51
N ALA A 213 -6.00 -9.66 23.43
CA ALA A 213 -7.43 -9.33 23.36
C ALA A 213 -8.31 -10.58 23.59
N ALA A 214 -7.93 -11.73 23.02
CA ALA A 214 -8.61 -13.01 23.27
C ALA A 214 -8.54 -13.43 24.74
N ALA A 215 -7.41 -13.23 25.42
CA ALA A 215 -7.27 -13.51 26.85
C ALA A 215 -8.20 -12.63 27.71
N TRP A 216 -8.51 -11.41 27.27
CA TRP A 216 -9.49 -10.52 27.90
C TRP A 216 -10.93 -10.72 27.40
N GLN A 217 -11.15 -11.66 26.49
CA GLN A 217 -12.43 -11.88 25.82
C GLN A 217 -12.97 -10.62 25.12
N MET A 218 -12.08 -9.76 24.62
CA MET A 218 -12.43 -8.53 23.92
C MET A 218 -12.30 -8.72 22.41
N PRO A 219 -13.22 -8.17 21.60
CA PRO A 219 -13.14 -8.24 20.17
C PRO A 219 -12.04 -7.30 19.66
N ILE A 220 -11.30 -7.77 18.67
CA ILE A 220 -10.32 -6.98 17.93
C ILE A 220 -10.69 -7.03 16.45
N LEU A 221 -10.81 -5.86 15.82
CA LEU A 221 -11.10 -5.72 14.40
C LEU A 221 -9.84 -5.23 13.69
N ALA A 222 -9.15 -6.17 13.05
CA ALA A 222 -7.99 -5.86 12.24
C ALA A 222 -8.45 -5.34 10.87
N TYR A 223 -8.25 -4.06 10.60
CA TYR A 223 -8.69 -3.45 9.34
C TYR A 223 -7.62 -3.48 8.24
N LYS A 224 -6.37 -3.84 8.58
CA LYS A 224 -5.24 -3.88 7.63
C LYS A 224 -4.44 -5.20 7.63
N CYS A 225 -4.37 -5.89 8.77
CA CYS A 225 -3.62 -7.15 8.89
C CYS A 225 -4.24 -8.27 8.03
N ASN A 226 -3.51 -8.72 7.00
CA ASN A 226 -3.93 -9.78 6.09
C ASN A 226 -3.24 -11.13 6.34
N ASP A 227 -2.63 -11.32 7.51
CA ASP A 227 -1.94 -12.56 7.85
C ASP A 227 -2.92 -13.75 7.90
N PRO A 228 -2.71 -14.83 7.15
CA PRO A 228 -3.62 -15.98 7.18
C PRO A 228 -3.61 -16.72 8.53
N VAL A 229 -2.57 -16.57 9.35
CA VAL A 229 -2.47 -17.30 10.62
C VAL A 229 -3.54 -16.89 11.64
N VAL A 230 -4.04 -15.64 11.57
CA VAL A 230 -5.05 -15.13 12.51
C VAL A 230 -6.48 -15.61 12.22
N SER A 231 -6.66 -16.38 11.14
CA SER A 231 -7.92 -17.07 10.84
C SER A 231 -8.22 -18.23 11.80
N ASP A 232 -7.22 -18.79 12.47
CA ASP A 232 -7.38 -19.91 13.41
C ASP A 232 -8.09 -19.43 14.68
N LYS A 233 -9.33 -19.89 14.92
CA LYS A 233 -10.15 -19.45 16.06
C LYS A 233 -9.94 -20.21 17.35
N ASP A 234 -9.21 -21.33 17.32
CA ASP A 234 -8.73 -21.94 18.57
C ASP A 234 -7.66 -21.04 19.19
N ARG A 235 -6.89 -20.39 18.32
CA ARG A 235 -5.84 -19.45 18.66
C ARG A 235 -6.39 -18.02 18.88
N PHE A 236 -7.18 -17.50 17.94
CA PHE A 236 -7.61 -16.09 17.87
C PHE A 236 -9.15 -15.94 17.94
N PRO A 237 -9.81 -16.40 19.02
CA PRO A 237 -11.27 -16.56 19.09
C PRO A 237 -12.07 -15.26 19.04
N THR A 238 -11.45 -14.09 19.21
CA THR A 238 -12.14 -12.78 19.22
C THR A 238 -11.69 -11.83 18.12
N LEU A 239 -10.83 -12.29 17.20
CA LEU A 239 -10.40 -11.48 16.06
C LEU A 239 -11.39 -11.58 14.92
N ALA A 240 -11.82 -10.43 14.40
CA ALA A 240 -12.46 -10.29 13.09
C ALA A 240 -11.67 -9.30 12.22
N ARG A 241 -11.90 -9.28 10.91
CA ARG A 241 -11.25 -8.32 10.02
C ARG A 241 -12.08 -7.97 8.80
N THR A 242 -11.93 -6.73 8.35
CA THR A 242 -12.59 -6.19 7.14
C THR A 242 -11.68 -6.17 5.92
N GLN A 243 -10.36 -6.20 6.12
CA GLN A 243 -9.43 -6.55 5.05
C GLN A 243 -9.39 -8.08 4.89
N PRO A 244 -9.52 -8.61 3.66
CA PRO A 244 -9.40 -10.03 3.44
C PRO A 244 -7.99 -10.57 3.76
N PRO A 245 -7.86 -11.80 4.28
CA PRO A 245 -6.57 -12.47 4.37
C PRO A 245 -5.91 -12.68 3.01
N ALA A 246 -4.58 -12.77 3.03
CA ALA A 246 -3.81 -13.21 1.87
C ALA A 246 -4.21 -14.61 1.37
N SER A 247 -4.77 -15.48 2.21
CA SER A 247 -5.31 -16.78 1.79
C SER A 247 -6.56 -16.68 0.90
N HIS A 248 -7.26 -15.55 0.89
CA HIS A 248 -8.45 -15.40 0.05
C HIS A 248 -8.10 -15.09 -1.42
N SER A 249 -6.95 -14.47 -1.68
CA SER A 249 -6.42 -14.40 -3.05
C SER A 249 -6.06 -15.80 -3.57
N VAL A 250 -5.52 -16.66 -2.71
CA VAL A 250 -5.22 -18.08 -3.03
C VAL A 250 -6.46 -18.85 -3.48
N ARG A 251 -7.60 -18.70 -2.78
CA ARG A 251 -8.87 -19.33 -3.21
C ARG A 251 -9.32 -18.85 -4.59
N SER A 252 -9.12 -17.56 -4.87
CA SER A 252 -9.46 -16.96 -6.17
C SER A 252 -8.53 -17.44 -7.29
N ILE A 253 -7.23 -17.56 -7.01
CA ILE A 253 -6.25 -18.15 -7.94
C ILE A 253 -6.65 -19.59 -8.27
N LEU A 254 -6.98 -20.41 -7.27
CA LEU A 254 -7.39 -21.80 -7.50
C LEU A 254 -8.71 -21.89 -8.27
N ALA A 255 -9.65 -20.95 -8.06
CA ALA A 255 -10.88 -20.88 -8.84
C ALA A 255 -10.61 -20.54 -10.32
N LEU A 256 -9.66 -19.64 -10.59
CA LEU A 256 -9.22 -19.30 -11.95
C LEU A 256 -8.50 -20.49 -12.62
N ILE A 257 -7.59 -21.15 -11.90
CA ILE A 257 -6.89 -22.36 -12.37
C ILE A 257 -7.91 -23.47 -12.69
N SER A 258 -8.88 -23.70 -11.80
CA SER A 258 -9.93 -24.71 -12.00
C SER A 258 -10.84 -24.38 -13.19
N TYR A 259 -11.12 -23.11 -13.46
CA TYR A 259 -11.94 -22.69 -14.59
C TYR A 259 -11.35 -23.14 -15.94
N TYR A 260 -10.03 -23.05 -16.09
CA TYR A 260 -9.32 -23.52 -17.29
C TYR A 260 -8.95 -25.01 -17.26
N ASN A 261 -9.40 -25.75 -16.24
CA ASN A 261 -9.02 -27.15 -15.98
C ASN A 261 -7.51 -27.38 -15.85
N TRP A 262 -6.78 -26.36 -15.40
CA TRP A 262 -5.36 -26.50 -15.12
C TRP A 262 -5.14 -27.27 -13.82
N THR A 263 -4.12 -28.10 -13.83
CA THR A 263 -3.71 -28.98 -12.73
C THR A 263 -2.22 -28.87 -12.42
N LYS A 264 -1.40 -28.35 -13.34
CA LYS A 264 0.06 -28.14 -13.18
C LYS A 264 0.43 -26.66 -13.27
N PHE A 265 1.18 -26.16 -12.29
CA PHE A 265 1.68 -24.78 -12.30
C PHE A 265 2.93 -24.64 -11.43
N SER A 266 3.64 -23.52 -11.57
CA SER A 266 4.80 -23.18 -10.75
C SER A 266 4.56 -21.92 -9.93
N ILE A 267 5.10 -21.88 -8.73
CA ILE A 267 4.97 -20.75 -7.81
C ILE A 267 6.33 -20.04 -7.68
N ILE A 268 6.34 -18.74 -7.96
CA ILE A 268 7.51 -17.87 -7.77
C ILE A 268 7.16 -16.85 -6.68
N VAL A 269 8.01 -16.75 -5.65
CA VAL A 269 7.72 -15.93 -4.48
C VAL A 269 8.90 -15.02 -4.13
N GLU A 270 8.64 -13.72 -4.00
CA GLU A 270 9.57 -12.79 -3.34
C GLU A 270 9.53 -13.04 -1.83
N GLN A 271 10.70 -13.21 -1.21
CA GLN A 271 10.85 -13.37 0.24
C GLN A 271 10.70 -12.02 0.94
N ASP A 272 9.46 -11.52 0.94
CA ASP A 272 9.10 -10.24 1.51
C ASP A 272 7.70 -10.28 2.15
N GLY A 273 7.59 -9.69 3.34
CA GLY A 273 6.35 -9.64 4.10
C GLY A 273 5.66 -11.01 4.25
N LEU A 274 4.41 -11.07 3.81
CA LEU A 274 3.55 -12.26 3.91
C LEU A 274 3.47 -13.08 2.62
N MET A 275 4.19 -12.69 1.56
CA MET A 275 4.16 -13.40 0.27
C MET A 275 4.61 -14.86 0.37
N PRO A 276 5.67 -15.23 1.14
CA PRO A 276 6.02 -16.63 1.39
C PRO A 276 4.87 -17.44 2.02
N ARG A 277 4.13 -16.84 2.96
CA ARG A 277 2.98 -17.51 3.59
C ARG A 277 1.85 -17.71 2.59
N ALA A 278 1.60 -16.75 1.69
CA ALA A 278 0.61 -16.87 0.62
C ALA A 278 0.97 -17.99 -0.36
N GLY A 279 2.24 -18.06 -0.80
CA GLY A 279 2.75 -19.13 -1.65
C GLY A 279 2.59 -20.52 -1.02
N LEU A 280 3.02 -20.69 0.23
CA LEU A 280 2.89 -21.96 0.96
C LEU A 280 1.42 -22.39 1.15
N ASN A 281 0.53 -21.41 1.37
CA ASN A 281 -0.90 -21.69 1.46
C ASN A 281 -1.46 -22.17 0.11
N LEU A 282 -1.05 -21.53 -0.99
CA LEU A 282 -1.41 -22.00 -2.34
C LEU A 282 -0.94 -23.42 -2.61
N GLU A 283 0.32 -23.74 -2.29
CA GLU A 283 0.86 -25.10 -2.44
C GLU A 283 0.04 -26.12 -1.63
N THR A 284 -0.22 -25.82 -0.35
CA THR A 284 -0.99 -26.70 0.55
C THR A 284 -2.42 -26.94 0.02
N LEU A 285 -3.11 -25.88 -0.39
CA LEU A 285 -4.48 -25.99 -0.90
C LEU A 285 -4.53 -26.65 -2.29
N ALA A 286 -3.54 -26.43 -3.14
CA ALA A 286 -3.42 -27.09 -4.44
C ALA A 286 -3.27 -28.61 -4.27
N LEU A 287 -2.40 -29.07 -3.37
CA LEU A 287 -2.24 -30.48 -3.04
C LEU A 287 -3.56 -31.12 -2.57
N SER A 288 -4.32 -30.41 -1.72
CA SER A 288 -5.64 -30.89 -1.26
C SER A 288 -6.69 -31.02 -2.38
N LYS A 289 -6.44 -30.41 -3.55
CA LYS A 289 -7.29 -30.42 -4.73
C LYS A 289 -6.74 -31.30 -5.87
N ASN A 290 -5.75 -32.16 -5.58
CA ASN A 290 -5.07 -33.00 -6.56
C ASN A 290 -4.40 -32.19 -7.70
N MET A 291 -3.93 -30.98 -7.41
CA MET A 291 -3.12 -30.18 -8.32
C MET A 291 -1.63 -30.36 -7.97
N THR A 292 -0.77 -30.20 -8.97
CA THR A 292 0.69 -30.35 -8.87
C THR A 292 1.37 -29.00 -8.97
N VAL A 293 2.19 -28.68 -7.97
CA VAL A 293 3.13 -27.56 -8.05
C VAL A 293 4.46 -28.10 -8.60
N SER A 294 4.79 -27.77 -9.84
CA SER A 294 6.01 -28.26 -10.51
C SER A 294 7.27 -27.69 -9.87
N HIS A 295 7.23 -26.39 -9.56
CA HIS A 295 8.35 -25.67 -8.94
C HIS A 295 7.82 -24.69 -7.89
N PHE A 296 8.50 -24.62 -6.75
CA PHE A 296 8.31 -23.57 -5.74
C PHE A 296 9.63 -22.83 -5.55
N VAL A 297 9.74 -21.63 -6.11
CA VAL A 297 10.98 -20.84 -6.11
C VAL A 297 10.84 -19.63 -5.20
N ASN A 298 11.71 -19.55 -4.19
CA ASN A 298 11.83 -18.39 -3.33
C ASN A 298 12.99 -17.51 -3.80
N ILE A 299 12.74 -16.22 -3.94
CA ILE A 299 13.72 -15.23 -4.39
C ILE A 299 13.85 -14.15 -3.32
N SER A 300 15.07 -13.89 -2.86
CA SER A 300 15.34 -12.92 -1.79
C SER A 300 14.86 -11.50 -2.14
N GLY A 301 14.01 -10.90 -1.30
CA GLY A 301 13.59 -9.49 -1.36
C GLY A 301 14.00 -8.69 -0.11
N PRO A 302 13.63 -7.40 0.02
CA PRO A 302 12.91 -6.59 -0.96
C PRO A 302 13.76 -6.07 -2.12
N TYR A 303 13.13 -5.88 -3.27
CA TYR A 303 13.74 -5.23 -4.44
C TYR A 303 13.65 -3.68 -4.36
N SER A 304 14.39 -3.09 -3.40
CA SER A 304 14.42 -1.63 -3.19
C SER A 304 15.45 -0.89 -4.08
N VAL A 305 16.55 -1.56 -4.45
CA VAL A 305 17.53 -1.12 -5.45
C VAL A 305 17.93 -2.38 -6.20
N PHE A 306 17.60 -2.47 -7.49
CA PHE A 306 17.94 -3.64 -8.29
C PHE A 306 19.45 -3.69 -8.53
N ASP A 307 20.16 -4.48 -7.71
CA ASP A 307 21.54 -4.85 -8.02
C ASP A 307 21.59 -6.01 -9.04
N ALA A 308 22.77 -6.27 -9.59
CA ALA A 308 22.93 -7.30 -10.61
C ALA A 308 22.64 -8.71 -10.10
N ALA A 309 22.88 -8.99 -8.81
CA ALA A 309 22.66 -10.30 -8.22
C ALA A 309 21.16 -10.59 -8.08
N GLN A 310 20.40 -9.59 -7.65
CA GLN A 310 18.94 -9.62 -7.58
C GLN A 310 18.32 -9.87 -8.96
N LYS A 311 18.78 -9.19 -10.01
CA LYS A 311 18.32 -9.47 -11.38
C LYS A 311 18.62 -10.91 -11.78
N GLN A 312 19.85 -11.36 -11.57
CA GLN A 312 20.27 -12.70 -11.96
C GLN A 312 19.42 -13.78 -11.27
N ALA A 313 19.07 -13.61 -10.00
CA ALA A 313 18.21 -14.57 -9.29
C ALA A 313 16.81 -14.72 -9.93
N VAL A 314 16.24 -13.62 -10.44
CA VAL A 314 14.96 -13.67 -11.17
C VAL A 314 15.10 -14.39 -12.50
N TRP A 315 16.20 -14.15 -13.22
CA TRP A 315 16.48 -14.78 -14.50
C TRP A 315 16.76 -16.29 -14.34
N ASP A 316 17.57 -16.67 -13.35
CA ASP A 316 17.85 -18.07 -13.02
C ASP A 316 16.56 -18.84 -12.69
N ALA A 317 15.60 -18.18 -12.03
CA ALA A 317 14.29 -18.77 -11.75
C ALA A 317 13.48 -19.03 -13.03
N VAL A 318 13.51 -18.13 -14.01
CA VAL A 318 12.87 -18.38 -15.32
C VAL A 318 13.60 -19.52 -16.02
N ASP A 319 14.93 -19.46 -16.10
CA ASP A 319 15.80 -20.41 -16.80
C ASP A 319 15.62 -21.84 -16.35
N SER A 320 15.54 -22.04 -15.04
CA SER A 320 15.41 -23.36 -14.43
C SER A 320 14.00 -23.94 -14.53
N THR A 321 12.96 -23.13 -14.80
CA THR A 321 11.56 -23.56 -14.69
C THR A 321 10.76 -23.53 -15.99
N TYR A 322 11.14 -22.72 -16.98
CA TYR A 322 10.27 -22.44 -18.14
C TYR A 322 9.96 -23.66 -19.01
N VAL A 323 10.91 -24.59 -19.16
CA VAL A 323 10.70 -25.79 -20.00
C VAL A 323 9.54 -26.64 -19.48
N SER A 324 9.46 -26.83 -18.16
CA SER A 324 8.47 -27.67 -17.48
C SER A 324 7.32 -26.89 -16.83
N THR A 325 7.10 -25.66 -17.27
CA THR A 325 6.02 -24.79 -16.78
C THR A 325 5.27 -24.16 -17.94
N ARG A 326 3.95 -24.05 -17.84
CA ARG A 326 3.13 -23.18 -18.72
C ARG A 326 2.40 -22.12 -17.91
N ILE A 327 1.94 -22.47 -16.72
CA ILE A 327 1.23 -21.58 -15.80
C ILE A 327 2.13 -21.20 -14.63
N TYR A 328 2.41 -19.91 -14.49
CA TYR A 328 3.12 -19.33 -13.36
C TYR A 328 2.15 -18.61 -12.43
N VAL A 329 2.34 -18.77 -11.12
CA VAL A 329 1.73 -17.91 -10.10
C VAL A 329 2.85 -17.16 -9.38
N VAL A 330 2.83 -15.83 -9.47
CA VAL A 330 3.91 -14.98 -8.97
C VAL A 330 3.39 -14.11 -7.83
N PHE A 331 3.97 -14.29 -6.64
CA PHE A 331 3.74 -13.43 -5.48
C PHE A 331 4.96 -12.53 -5.27
N SER A 332 4.88 -11.30 -5.76
CA SER A 332 5.98 -10.34 -5.66
C SER A 332 5.48 -8.90 -5.65
N ARG A 333 6.37 -7.96 -5.30
CA ARG A 333 6.13 -6.54 -5.56
C ARG A 333 6.26 -6.24 -7.05
N GLU A 334 5.76 -5.07 -7.44
CA GLU A 334 5.73 -4.57 -8.82
C GLU A 334 7.10 -4.62 -9.50
N ARG A 335 8.17 -4.31 -8.76
CA ARG A 335 9.55 -4.29 -9.27
C ARG A 335 10.10 -5.66 -9.63
N MET A 336 9.94 -6.66 -8.75
CA MET A 336 10.38 -8.01 -9.07
C MET A 336 9.51 -8.62 -10.19
N PHE A 337 8.20 -8.35 -10.16
CA PHE A 337 7.27 -8.79 -11.21
C PHE A 337 7.66 -8.26 -12.60
N ALA A 338 8.01 -6.98 -12.67
CA ALA A 338 8.54 -6.34 -13.88
C ALA A 338 9.76 -7.08 -14.46
N GLU A 339 10.75 -7.37 -13.62
CA GLU A 339 11.97 -8.08 -14.04
C GLU A 339 11.66 -9.52 -14.44
N PHE A 340 10.71 -10.19 -13.77
CA PHE A 340 10.25 -11.53 -14.13
C PHE A 340 9.63 -11.56 -15.53
N LEU A 341 8.71 -10.63 -15.83
CA LEU A 341 8.12 -10.52 -17.17
C LEU A 341 9.18 -10.20 -18.23
N LYS A 342 10.16 -9.33 -17.90
CA LYS A 342 11.27 -9.02 -18.79
C LYS A 342 12.12 -10.25 -19.11
N ALA A 343 12.50 -11.03 -18.10
CA ALA A 343 13.26 -12.27 -18.30
C ALA A 343 12.49 -13.27 -19.18
N MET A 344 11.17 -13.39 -19.00
CA MET A 344 10.33 -14.21 -19.88
C MET A 344 10.26 -13.69 -21.32
N TRP A 345 10.14 -12.37 -21.51
CA TRP A 345 10.06 -11.77 -22.84
C TRP A 345 11.37 -11.86 -23.61
N GLU A 346 12.53 -11.66 -22.97
CA GLU A 346 13.86 -11.84 -23.58
C GLU A 346 14.10 -13.30 -24.03
N ARG A 347 13.34 -14.25 -23.45
CA ARG A 347 13.30 -15.65 -23.87
C ARG A 347 12.24 -15.96 -24.91
N GLY A 348 11.47 -14.98 -25.36
CA GLY A 348 10.39 -15.15 -26.32
C GLY A 348 9.20 -15.93 -25.75
N LEU A 349 8.98 -15.93 -24.44
CA LEU A 349 7.92 -16.73 -23.81
C LEU A 349 6.56 -16.01 -23.74
N THR A 350 6.54 -14.68 -23.83
CA THR A 350 5.33 -13.88 -23.61
C THR A 350 4.52 -13.60 -24.89
N ASN A 351 5.08 -13.88 -26.07
CA ASN A 351 4.47 -13.62 -27.37
C ASN A 351 3.99 -14.88 -28.12
N THR A 352 4.15 -16.07 -27.56
CA THR A 352 3.79 -17.35 -28.20
C THR A 352 2.39 -17.87 -27.86
N SER A 353 1.67 -17.23 -26.94
CA SER A 353 0.43 -17.74 -26.32
C SER A 353 0.61 -19.10 -25.59
N GLU A 354 1.84 -19.50 -25.28
CA GLU A 354 2.10 -20.78 -24.59
C GLU A 354 2.19 -20.62 -23.07
N TYR A 355 2.33 -19.41 -22.55
CA TYR A 355 2.52 -19.18 -21.11
C TYR A 355 1.42 -18.28 -20.55
N VAL A 356 1.09 -18.49 -19.28
CA VAL A 356 0.25 -17.58 -18.49
C VAL A 356 0.96 -17.27 -17.18
N VAL A 357 0.92 -16.00 -16.79
CA VAL A 357 1.44 -15.52 -15.52
C VAL A 357 0.28 -14.92 -14.72
N ILE A 358 -0.01 -15.53 -13.57
CA ILE A 358 -1.01 -15.06 -12.61
C ILE A 358 -0.29 -14.29 -11.50
N THR A 359 -0.74 -13.07 -11.21
CA THR A 359 -0.21 -12.24 -10.11
C THR A 359 -1.33 -11.57 -9.31
N VAL A 360 -1.03 -11.02 -8.14
CA VAL A 360 -2.03 -10.41 -7.24
C VAL A 360 -1.60 -9.01 -6.80
N GLN A 361 -2.49 -8.03 -6.99
CA GLN A 361 -2.38 -6.65 -6.52
C GLN A 361 -3.47 -6.36 -5.46
N ASN A 362 -3.09 -6.35 -4.18
CA ASN A 362 -4.04 -6.25 -3.06
C ASN A 362 -4.33 -4.82 -2.59
N ASP A 363 -3.50 -3.86 -2.96
CA ASP A 363 -3.43 -2.59 -2.22
C ASP A 363 -4.27 -1.49 -2.84
N THR A 364 -4.73 -1.70 -4.09
CA THR A 364 -5.43 -0.67 -4.86
C THR A 364 -6.61 -1.29 -5.62
N PRO A 365 -7.84 -0.78 -5.43
CA PRO A 365 -8.98 -1.10 -6.28
C PRO A 365 -8.73 -0.71 -7.74
N TRP A 366 -9.15 -1.54 -8.67
CA TRP A 366 -9.03 -1.20 -10.09
C TRP A 366 -9.84 0.06 -10.42
N ASN A 367 -9.26 0.92 -11.25
CA ASN A 367 -9.94 2.01 -11.91
C ASN A 367 -9.29 2.26 -13.28
N GLU A 368 -9.95 3.04 -14.13
CA GLU A 368 -9.49 3.25 -15.50
C GLU A 368 -8.12 3.94 -15.61
N SER A 369 -7.73 4.76 -14.63
CA SER A 369 -6.40 5.40 -14.63
C SER A 369 -5.25 4.40 -14.43
N LEU A 370 -5.54 3.24 -13.82
CA LEU A 370 -4.55 2.18 -13.61
C LEU A 370 -4.30 1.32 -14.85
N SER A 371 -5.22 1.35 -15.82
CA SER A 371 -5.21 0.48 -17.01
C SER A 371 -3.85 0.49 -17.72
N GLN A 372 -3.26 1.67 -17.92
CA GLN A 372 -1.95 1.83 -18.55
C GLN A 372 -0.83 2.06 -17.54
N SER A 373 -1.11 2.66 -16.37
CA SER A 373 -0.06 2.96 -15.41
C SER A 373 0.57 1.69 -14.84
N LEU A 374 -0.22 0.62 -14.62
CA LEU A 374 0.30 -0.67 -14.14
C LEU A 374 1.32 -1.26 -15.12
N ILE A 375 1.05 -1.15 -16.43
CA ILE A 375 1.96 -1.60 -17.47
C ILE A 375 3.26 -0.80 -17.43
N PHE A 376 3.15 0.54 -17.43
CA PHE A 376 4.33 1.41 -17.52
C PHE A 376 5.13 1.53 -16.22
N GLN A 377 4.52 1.31 -15.05
CA GLN A 377 5.22 1.26 -13.76
C GLN A 377 6.07 -0.01 -13.64
N ALA A 378 5.58 -1.13 -14.17
CA ALA A 378 6.31 -2.39 -14.21
C ALA A 378 7.38 -2.43 -15.32
N THR A 379 7.72 -1.30 -15.93
CA THR A 379 8.71 -1.27 -16.99
C THR A 379 9.61 -0.07 -16.83
N ASP A 380 10.92 -0.28 -16.71
CA ASP A 380 11.92 0.77 -16.93
C ASP A 380 11.86 1.34 -18.37
N PHE A 381 10.96 0.83 -19.23
CA PHE A 381 10.53 1.45 -20.50
C PHE A 381 9.86 2.83 -20.32
N ALA A 382 9.82 3.41 -19.12
CA ALA A 382 9.40 4.79 -18.90
C ALA A 382 10.15 5.81 -19.78
N GLU A 383 11.39 5.50 -20.21
CA GLU A 383 12.14 6.36 -21.13
C GLU A 383 11.68 6.23 -22.59
N ASN A 384 11.03 5.12 -22.98
CA ASN A 384 10.46 4.89 -24.31
C ASN A 384 9.13 4.13 -24.16
N ARG A 385 8.02 4.87 -23.97
CA ARG A 385 6.64 4.34 -23.99
C ARG A 385 6.30 3.78 -25.38
N ASP A 386 6.84 2.61 -25.66
CA ASP A 386 6.73 1.90 -26.93
C ASP A 386 5.72 0.75 -26.79
N ASN A 387 5.15 0.35 -27.93
CA ASN A 387 4.17 -0.73 -28.05
C ASN A 387 4.69 -2.07 -27.48
N ARG A 388 6.01 -2.26 -27.42
CA ARG A 388 6.68 -3.42 -26.81
C ARG A 388 6.28 -3.65 -25.35
N SER A 389 5.96 -2.59 -24.60
CA SER A 389 5.54 -2.72 -23.20
C SER A 389 4.25 -3.55 -23.07
N PHE A 390 3.38 -3.53 -24.08
CA PHE A 390 2.13 -4.30 -24.05
C PHE A 390 2.35 -5.78 -24.36
N GLU A 391 3.40 -6.14 -25.12
CA GLU A 391 3.72 -7.55 -25.44
C GLU A 391 4.05 -8.36 -24.18
N LEU A 392 4.78 -7.75 -23.24
CA LEU A 392 5.10 -8.34 -21.93
C LEU A 392 3.85 -8.73 -21.13
N TRP A 393 2.74 -8.02 -21.34
CA TRP A 393 1.50 -8.18 -20.58
C TRP A 393 0.46 -9.04 -21.28
N ARG A 394 0.72 -9.54 -22.49
CA ARG A 394 -0.21 -10.40 -23.24
C ARG A 394 -0.57 -11.67 -22.47
N SER A 395 0.39 -12.21 -21.73
CA SER A 395 0.27 -13.48 -21.01
C SER A 395 -0.13 -13.31 -19.54
N VAL A 396 -0.58 -12.13 -19.12
CA VAL A 396 -0.76 -11.82 -17.69
C VAL A 396 -2.23 -11.78 -17.27
N PHE A 397 -2.56 -12.55 -16.23
CA PHE A 397 -3.77 -12.40 -15.43
C PHE A 397 -3.42 -11.79 -14.08
N MET A 398 -3.85 -10.55 -13.86
CA MET A 398 -3.67 -9.89 -12.57
C MET A 398 -4.98 -9.90 -11.79
N LEU A 399 -4.97 -10.52 -10.62
CA LEU A 399 -6.05 -10.37 -9.64
C LEU A 399 -5.88 -9.04 -8.94
N ILE A 400 -6.91 -8.21 -8.95
CA ILE A 400 -6.91 -6.89 -8.30
C ILE A 400 -8.24 -6.67 -7.60
N ASN A 401 -8.27 -5.86 -6.55
CA ASN A 401 -9.52 -5.51 -5.87
C ASN A 401 -10.53 -4.93 -6.86
N MET A 402 -11.80 -5.35 -6.71
CA MET A 402 -12.87 -4.91 -7.59
C MET A 402 -13.01 -3.37 -7.62
N PRO A 403 -13.55 -2.81 -8.71
CA PRO A 403 -13.74 -1.37 -8.82
C PRO A 403 -14.69 -0.85 -7.73
N ILE A 404 -14.41 0.36 -7.23
CA ILE A 404 -15.32 1.05 -6.33
C ILE A 404 -16.61 1.40 -7.09
N THR A 405 -17.75 0.96 -6.56
CA THR A 405 -19.07 1.13 -7.18
C THR A 405 -19.92 2.20 -6.50
N ASN A 406 -19.54 2.66 -5.31
CA ASN A 406 -20.26 3.72 -4.62
C ASN A 406 -20.06 5.08 -5.33
N PRO A 407 -21.12 5.68 -5.90
CA PRO A 407 -21.01 6.96 -6.60
C PRO A 407 -20.66 8.13 -5.66
N ASN A 408 -20.88 7.98 -4.35
CA ASN A 408 -20.57 8.98 -3.34
C ASN A 408 -19.19 8.78 -2.68
N TYR A 409 -18.36 7.86 -3.18
CA TYR A 409 -17.09 7.53 -2.55
C TYR A 409 -16.16 8.75 -2.40
N THR A 410 -16.03 9.57 -3.44
CA THR A 410 -15.21 10.81 -3.37
C THR A 410 -15.71 11.79 -2.31
N ARG A 411 -17.03 11.86 -2.07
CA ARG A 411 -17.60 12.68 -0.99
C ARG A 411 -17.18 12.13 0.37
N TRP A 412 -17.25 10.81 0.54
CA TRP A 412 -16.76 10.14 1.74
C TRP A 412 -15.26 10.38 1.97
N GLU A 413 -14.42 10.26 0.93
CA GLU A 413 -12.97 10.55 1.03
C GLU A 413 -12.71 11.99 1.49
N ASN A 414 -13.50 12.96 0.99
CA ASN A 414 -13.40 14.35 1.42
C ASN A 414 -13.76 14.50 2.91
N SER A 415 -14.77 13.78 3.39
CA SER A 415 -15.09 13.74 4.83
C SER A 415 -13.96 13.14 5.64
N VAL A 416 -13.45 11.97 5.27
CA VAL A 416 -12.28 11.36 5.92
C VAL A 416 -11.11 12.36 6.00
N ARG A 417 -10.82 13.04 4.89
CA ARG A 417 -9.74 14.03 4.83
C ARG A 417 -9.97 15.23 5.75
N ASP A 418 -11.20 15.75 5.84
CA ASP A 418 -11.55 16.81 6.77
C ASP A 418 -11.34 16.40 8.24
N TYR A 419 -11.70 15.16 8.59
CA TYR A 419 -11.48 14.62 9.93
C TYR A 419 -10.00 14.34 10.26
N LEU A 420 -9.11 14.19 9.27
CA LEU A 420 -7.67 14.13 9.53
C LEU A 420 -7.14 15.42 10.15
N TYR A 421 -7.70 16.57 9.78
CA TYR A 421 -7.23 17.89 10.23
C TYR A 421 -7.82 18.33 11.57
N ARG A 422 -8.64 17.48 12.21
CA ARG A 422 -9.35 17.78 13.46
C ARG A 422 -8.84 16.88 14.60
N PRO A 423 -9.11 17.24 15.87
CA PRO A 423 -8.86 16.34 16.98
C PRO A 423 -9.64 15.02 16.80
N PRO A 424 -9.07 13.87 17.22
CA PRO A 424 -7.79 13.72 17.93
C PRO A 424 -6.57 13.56 17.00
N VAL A 425 -6.75 13.53 15.67
CA VAL A 425 -5.66 13.23 14.71
C VAL A 425 -4.76 14.46 14.47
N ASN A 426 -5.35 15.64 14.25
CA ASN A 426 -4.65 16.92 14.06
C ASN A 426 -3.49 16.87 13.05
N LEU A 427 -3.71 16.24 11.88
CA LEU A 427 -2.71 16.16 10.82
C LEU A 427 -2.34 17.57 10.33
N THR A 428 -1.05 17.89 10.32
CA THR A 428 -0.55 19.16 9.77
C THR A 428 -0.19 19.00 8.30
N ARG A 429 -0.52 20.01 7.48
CA ARG A 429 -0.13 20.08 6.07
C ARG A 429 1.07 21.02 5.91
N SER A 430 1.93 20.73 4.94
CA SER A 430 2.97 21.69 4.59
C SER A 430 2.35 22.93 3.93
N VAL A 431 2.99 24.10 4.09
CA VAL A 431 2.54 25.34 3.42
C VAL A 431 2.47 25.15 1.91
N GLY A 432 3.44 24.42 1.32
CA GLY A 432 3.43 24.06 -0.09
C GLY A 432 2.19 23.27 -0.50
N ASP A 433 1.80 22.26 0.28
CA ASP A 433 0.60 21.47 -0.04
C ASP A 433 -0.68 22.31 0.04
N ILE A 434 -0.73 23.27 0.96
CA ILE A 434 -1.87 24.19 1.10
C ILE A 434 -1.95 25.11 -0.12
N LEU A 435 -0.84 25.77 -0.48
CA LEU A 435 -0.78 26.71 -1.61
C LEU A 435 -1.06 26.02 -2.95
N LEU A 436 -0.57 24.79 -3.12
CA LEU A 436 -0.75 24.01 -4.35
C LEU A 436 -2.06 23.20 -4.38
N GLY A 437 -2.88 23.27 -3.33
CA GLY A 437 -4.11 22.50 -3.24
C GLY A 437 -3.91 20.98 -3.23
N ILE A 438 -2.72 20.49 -2.85
CA ILE A 438 -2.37 19.06 -2.84
C ILE A 438 -3.13 18.36 -1.72
N LYS A 439 -4.08 17.52 -2.09
CA LYS A 439 -4.91 16.75 -1.16
C LYS A 439 -4.19 15.49 -0.72
N VAL A 440 -4.37 15.10 0.55
CA VAL A 440 -3.96 13.78 1.04
C VAL A 440 -4.78 12.72 0.31
N GLN A 441 -4.10 11.79 -0.36
CA GLN A 441 -4.71 10.63 -0.99
C GLN A 441 -5.16 9.65 0.11
N ILE A 442 -6.41 9.21 0.04
CA ILE A 442 -7.01 8.32 1.03
C ILE A 442 -6.90 6.89 0.48
N PRO A 443 -6.07 6.01 1.08
CA PRO A 443 -5.94 4.64 0.59
C PRO A 443 -7.17 3.80 0.94
N VAL A 444 -7.37 2.68 0.25
CA VAL A 444 -8.50 1.75 0.47
C VAL A 444 -8.58 1.23 1.91
N TYR A 445 -7.46 1.17 2.63
CA TYR A 445 -7.42 0.79 4.04
C TYR A 445 -8.29 1.69 4.94
N ALA A 446 -8.53 2.95 4.55
CA ALA A 446 -9.49 3.82 5.24
C ALA A 446 -10.93 3.31 5.13
N ALA A 447 -11.29 2.67 4.00
CA ALA A 447 -12.60 2.07 3.81
C ALA A 447 -12.75 0.84 4.70
N TYR A 448 -11.73 -0.02 4.78
CA TYR A 448 -11.74 -1.17 5.70
C TYR A 448 -11.84 -0.74 7.16
N LEU A 449 -11.13 0.32 7.57
CA LEU A 449 -11.25 0.88 8.91
C LEU A 449 -12.66 1.43 9.15
N TYR A 450 -13.20 2.25 8.25
CA TYR A 450 -14.56 2.79 8.36
C TYR A 450 -15.61 1.67 8.49
N ASP A 451 -15.54 0.69 7.59
CA ASP A 451 -16.46 -0.43 7.56
C ASP A 451 -16.36 -1.29 8.82
N SER A 452 -15.15 -1.49 9.36
CA SER A 452 -14.94 -2.25 10.60
C SER A 452 -15.69 -1.62 11.78
N VAL A 453 -15.66 -0.29 11.90
CA VAL A 453 -16.33 0.43 12.98
C VAL A 453 -17.85 0.35 12.83
N LEU A 454 -18.35 0.48 11.60
CA LEU A 454 -19.77 0.37 11.27
C LEU A 454 -20.32 -1.04 11.52
N VAL A 455 -19.62 -2.09 11.08
CA VAL A 455 -20.07 -3.48 11.30
C VAL A 455 -19.99 -3.87 12.77
N TYR A 456 -18.96 -3.41 13.49
CA TYR A 456 -18.89 -3.54 14.96
C TYR A 456 -20.06 -2.87 15.65
N ALA A 457 -20.40 -1.61 15.30
CA ALA A 457 -21.49 -0.90 15.94
C ALA A 457 -22.85 -1.59 15.74
N LYS A 458 -23.07 -2.18 14.56
CA LYS A 458 -24.27 -2.99 14.29
C LYS A 458 -24.28 -4.29 15.09
N ALA A 459 -23.15 -5.01 15.16
CA ALA A 459 -23.03 -6.20 16.00
C ALA A 459 -23.27 -5.91 17.48
N LEU A 460 -22.69 -4.82 17.97
CA LEU A 460 -22.90 -4.34 19.34
C LEU A 460 -24.36 -3.94 19.59
N HIS A 461 -25.02 -3.30 18.62
CA HIS A 461 -26.45 -2.98 18.73
C HIS A 461 -27.29 -4.25 18.89
N ASP A 462 -27.01 -5.29 18.11
CA ASP A 462 -27.70 -6.58 18.22
C ASP A 462 -27.50 -7.21 19.62
N VAL A 463 -26.29 -7.12 20.18
CA VAL A 463 -25.98 -7.60 21.54
C VAL A 463 -26.75 -6.82 22.61
N ILE A 464 -26.79 -5.49 22.52
CA ILE A 464 -27.50 -4.63 23.48
C ILE A 464 -29.01 -4.85 23.38
N ALA A 465 -29.55 -5.04 22.16
CA ALA A 465 -30.96 -5.35 21.94
C ALA A 465 -31.38 -6.69 22.57
N GLU A 466 -30.45 -7.64 22.70
CA GLU A 466 -30.63 -8.89 23.46
C GLU A 466 -30.50 -8.72 24.98
N GLY A 467 -30.32 -7.50 25.49
CA GLY A 467 -30.17 -7.21 26.92
C GLY A 467 -28.78 -7.53 27.49
N LYS A 468 -27.80 -7.83 26.63
CA LYS A 468 -26.41 -8.11 27.05
C LYS A 468 -25.60 -6.82 27.20
N THR A 469 -24.50 -6.92 27.93
CA THR A 469 -23.60 -5.79 28.19
C THR A 469 -22.67 -5.51 27.00
N PRO A 470 -22.32 -4.24 26.71
CA PRO A 470 -21.28 -3.90 25.73
C PRO A 470 -19.89 -4.50 26.02
N LYS A 471 -19.66 -4.99 27.24
CA LYS A 471 -18.41 -5.66 27.65
C LYS A 471 -18.38 -7.16 27.30
N ASP A 472 -19.49 -7.72 26.81
CA ASP A 472 -19.55 -9.13 26.40
C ASP A 472 -18.96 -9.27 24.99
N GLY A 473 -17.63 -9.27 24.92
CA GLY A 473 -16.90 -9.29 23.67
C GLY A 473 -17.11 -10.56 22.86
N ALA A 474 -17.31 -11.70 23.52
CA ALA A 474 -17.65 -12.96 22.87
C ALA A 474 -19.02 -12.89 22.19
N ALA A 475 -20.03 -12.28 22.83
CA ALA A 475 -21.33 -12.05 22.20
C ALA A 475 -21.21 -11.12 20.98
N VAL A 476 -20.40 -10.06 21.06
CA VAL A 476 -20.17 -9.16 19.92
C VAL A 476 -19.48 -9.89 18.78
N PHE A 477 -18.43 -10.67 19.06
CA PHE A 477 -17.74 -11.47 18.04
C PHE A 477 -18.69 -12.48 17.36
N ASN A 478 -19.55 -13.14 18.12
CA ASN A 478 -20.56 -14.04 17.57
C ASN A 478 -21.58 -13.33 16.66
N LYS A 479 -21.82 -12.03 16.84
CA LYS A 479 -22.64 -11.19 15.95
C LYS A 479 -21.87 -10.61 14.77
N LEU A 480 -20.54 -10.75 14.74
CA LEU A 480 -19.68 -10.35 13.62
C LEU A 480 -19.51 -11.46 12.58
N ARG A 481 -19.41 -12.72 13.02
CA ARG A 481 -19.27 -13.88 12.11
C ARG A 481 -20.56 -14.21 11.35
N ASP A 482 -20.42 -14.84 10.19
CA ASP A 482 -21.54 -15.17 9.28
C ASP A 482 -22.43 -13.96 8.97
N ARG A 483 -21.81 -12.79 8.77
CA ARG A 483 -22.51 -11.52 8.59
C ARG A 483 -22.18 -10.90 7.24
N THR A 484 -23.21 -10.43 6.54
CA THR A 484 -23.04 -9.60 5.34
C THR A 484 -23.28 -8.14 5.66
N PHE A 485 -22.47 -7.23 5.13
CA PHE A 485 -22.67 -5.80 5.20
C PHE A 485 -22.36 -5.12 3.86
N GLN A 486 -22.96 -3.96 3.61
CA GLN A 486 -22.59 -3.13 2.47
C GLN A 486 -21.38 -2.27 2.83
N SER A 487 -20.28 -2.44 2.10
CA SER A 487 -19.07 -1.63 2.26
C SER A 487 -19.29 -0.21 1.76
N ILE A 488 -18.57 0.76 2.33
CA ILE A 488 -18.50 2.12 1.76
C ILE A 488 -17.98 2.14 0.31
N GLN A 489 -17.29 1.09 -0.14
CA GLN A 489 -16.87 0.91 -1.53
C GLN A 489 -18.05 0.60 -2.48
N GLY A 490 -19.22 0.24 -1.95
CA GLY A 490 -20.48 0.04 -2.69
C GLY A 490 -20.90 -1.43 -2.86
N HIS A 491 -19.97 -2.37 -2.69
CA HIS A 491 -20.24 -3.80 -2.80
C HIS A 491 -20.60 -4.44 -1.45
N MET A 492 -21.28 -5.59 -1.51
CA MET A 492 -21.52 -6.42 -0.34
C MET A 492 -20.24 -7.15 0.06
N VAL A 493 -19.96 -7.19 1.35
CA VAL A 493 -18.85 -7.92 1.97
C VAL A 493 -19.45 -8.93 2.94
N TYR A 494 -18.93 -10.15 2.89
CA TYR A 494 -19.31 -11.23 3.79
C TYR A 494 -18.16 -11.51 4.76
N LEU A 495 -18.44 -11.47 6.06
CA LEU A 495 -17.59 -12.01 7.11
C LEU A 495 -17.95 -13.48 7.30
N ASP A 496 -16.97 -14.36 7.12
CA ASP A 496 -17.18 -15.80 7.26
C ASP A 496 -17.32 -16.26 8.72
N ASP A 497 -17.36 -17.57 8.94
CA ASP A 497 -17.49 -18.16 10.29
C ASP A 497 -16.28 -17.84 11.18
N ASN A 498 -15.13 -17.52 10.56
CA ASN A 498 -13.91 -17.06 11.20
C ASN A 498 -13.87 -15.52 11.31
N GLY A 499 -14.96 -14.81 11.02
CA GLY A 499 -14.96 -13.34 11.06
C GLY A 499 -13.95 -12.71 10.07
N ASP A 500 -13.54 -13.45 9.05
CA ASP A 500 -12.67 -12.96 7.98
C ASP A 500 -13.52 -12.39 6.85
N ALA A 501 -13.20 -11.18 6.41
CA ALA A 501 -13.79 -10.63 5.20
C ALA A 501 -13.36 -11.43 3.97
N GLU A 502 -14.34 -11.77 3.16
CA GLU A 502 -14.10 -12.37 1.87
C GLU A 502 -13.60 -11.35 0.87
N ALA A 503 -12.64 -11.78 0.04
CA ALA A 503 -12.03 -10.90 -0.93
C ALA A 503 -12.88 -10.79 -2.19
N ASN A 504 -13.10 -9.55 -2.63
CA ASN A 504 -13.78 -9.26 -3.88
C ASN A 504 -12.76 -8.88 -4.95
N TYR A 505 -12.13 -9.88 -5.56
CA TYR A 505 -11.21 -9.68 -6.68
C TYR A 505 -11.94 -9.63 -8.02
N THR A 506 -11.31 -8.97 -8.98
CA THR A 506 -11.55 -9.11 -10.41
C THR A 506 -10.23 -9.51 -11.08
N VAL A 507 -10.32 -10.24 -12.19
CA VAL A 507 -9.16 -10.52 -13.04
C VAL A 507 -9.10 -9.44 -14.10
N ILE A 508 -7.95 -8.77 -14.20
CA ILE A 508 -7.64 -7.87 -15.30
C ILE A 508 -6.61 -8.52 -16.22
N ALA A 509 -6.76 -8.27 -17.51
CA ALA A 509 -5.83 -8.71 -18.55
C ALA A 509 -5.71 -7.62 -19.62
N LEU A 510 -4.72 -7.75 -20.50
CA LEU A 510 -4.55 -6.84 -21.63
C LEU A 510 -5.79 -6.86 -22.52
N GLN A 511 -6.26 -5.68 -22.92
CA GLN A 511 -7.42 -5.50 -23.77
C GLN A 511 -7.22 -4.32 -24.74
N PRO A 512 -7.85 -4.34 -25.93
CA PRO A 512 -7.86 -3.20 -26.83
C PRO A 512 -8.49 -1.94 -26.20
N MET A 513 -7.93 -0.78 -26.52
CA MET A 513 -8.38 0.52 -26.07
C MET A 513 -8.32 1.56 -27.20
N ASN A 514 -9.33 2.42 -27.26
CA ASN A 514 -9.32 3.57 -28.14
C ASN A 514 -8.52 4.73 -27.51
N ASN A 515 -7.21 4.59 -27.43
CA ASN A 515 -6.29 5.62 -26.93
C ASN A 515 -4.98 5.62 -27.72
N SER A 516 -4.07 6.55 -27.41
CA SER A 516 -2.79 6.73 -28.14
C SER A 516 -1.88 5.50 -28.16
N TYR A 517 -2.08 4.53 -27.27
CA TYR A 517 -1.27 3.32 -27.17
C TYR A 517 -2.02 2.04 -27.59
N GLY A 518 -3.30 2.14 -27.95
CA GLY A 518 -4.11 1.04 -28.49
C GLY A 518 -4.53 -0.06 -27.50
N HIS A 519 -3.90 -0.18 -26.32
CA HIS A 519 -4.15 -1.25 -25.35
C HIS A 519 -4.05 -0.78 -23.89
N GLY A 520 -4.56 -1.58 -22.96
CA GLY A 520 -4.40 -1.42 -21.52
C GLY A 520 -5.05 -2.56 -20.73
N LEU A 521 -4.79 -2.63 -19.42
CA LEU A 521 -5.35 -3.67 -18.55
C LEU A 521 -6.80 -3.35 -18.14
N LYS A 522 -7.73 -4.25 -18.46
CA LYS A 522 -9.14 -4.12 -18.12
C LYS A 522 -9.69 -5.39 -17.46
N PRO A 523 -10.76 -5.28 -16.65
CA PRO A 523 -11.48 -6.44 -16.14
C PRO A 523 -11.92 -7.36 -17.27
N VAL A 524 -11.58 -8.63 -17.15
CA VAL A 524 -11.99 -9.72 -18.06
C VAL A 524 -12.86 -10.76 -17.37
N GLY A 525 -12.87 -10.78 -16.04
CA GLY A 525 -13.74 -11.64 -15.28
C GLY A 525 -13.75 -11.33 -13.79
N ARG A 526 -14.61 -12.04 -13.08
CA ARG A 526 -14.91 -11.80 -11.66
C ARG A 526 -15.16 -13.10 -10.93
N PHE A 527 -14.99 -13.05 -9.61
CA PHE A 527 -15.27 -14.19 -8.76
C PHE A 527 -16.67 -14.09 -8.16
N ILE A 528 -17.44 -15.17 -8.25
CA ILE A 528 -18.80 -15.28 -7.73
C ILE A 528 -18.83 -16.42 -6.72
N ARG A 529 -19.42 -16.16 -5.55
CA ARG A 529 -19.56 -17.15 -4.49
C ARG A 529 -20.84 -17.96 -4.65
N SER A 530 -20.78 -19.23 -4.29
CA SER A 530 -21.97 -20.05 -4.21
C SER A 530 -22.85 -19.59 -3.04
N ILE A 531 -24.15 -19.48 -3.30
CA ILE A 531 -25.15 -19.15 -2.27
C ILE A 531 -25.29 -20.32 -1.28
N LYS A 532 -25.09 -21.56 -1.75
CA LYS A 532 -25.26 -22.80 -0.97
C LYS A 532 -24.03 -23.12 -0.11
N ASP A 533 -22.85 -22.98 -0.70
CA ASP A 533 -21.58 -23.14 0.02
C ASP A 533 -20.78 -21.86 -0.15
N ARG A 534 -20.86 -20.98 0.84
CA ARG A 534 -20.17 -19.69 0.80
C ARG A 534 -18.65 -19.87 0.67
N LYS A 535 -18.08 -20.99 1.12
CA LYS A 535 -16.62 -21.26 0.99
C LYS A 535 -16.20 -21.53 -0.46
N LEU A 536 -17.16 -21.87 -1.34
CA LEU A 536 -16.90 -22.11 -2.75
C LEU A 536 -16.93 -20.79 -3.55
N VAL A 537 -15.81 -20.51 -4.22
CA VAL A 537 -15.61 -19.39 -5.13
C VAL A 537 -15.48 -19.94 -6.55
N ASN A 538 -16.24 -19.40 -7.49
CA ASN A 538 -16.17 -19.73 -8.90
C ASN A 538 -15.71 -18.51 -9.69
N PHE A 539 -14.86 -18.72 -10.70
CA PHE A 539 -14.52 -17.67 -11.65
C PHE A 539 -15.58 -17.61 -12.77
N LEU A 540 -16.00 -16.40 -13.12
CA LEU A 540 -16.83 -16.11 -14.28
C LEU A 540 -16.06 -15.19 -15.20
N MET A 541 -15.81 -15.64 -16.42
CA MET A 541 -15.28 -14.80 -17.49
C MET A 541 -16.40 -13.92 -18.05
N ASP A 542 -16.16 -12.61 -18.08
CA ASP A 542 -17.10 -11.62 -18.62
C ASP A 542 -16.69 -11.21 -20.05
N VAL A 543 -15.40 -11.20 -20.37
CA VAL A 543 -14.84 -10.82 -21.68
C VAL A 543 -13.65 -11.73 -22.01
N ASP A 544 -13.57 -12.18 -23.27
CA ASP A 544 -12.44 -12.97 -23.73
C ASP A 544 -11.13 -12.18 -23.64
N VAL A 545 -10.06 -12.89 -23.31
CA VAL A 545 -8.72 -12.32 -23.17
C VAL A 545 -8.18 -11.92 -24.54
N PHE A 546 -7.43 -10.82 -24.60
CA PHE A 546 -6.81 -10.38 -25.84
C PHE A 546 -5.67 -11.32 -26.29
N GLY A 547 -5.81 -11.88 -27.50
CA GLY A 547 -4.88 -12.85 -28.08
C GLY A 547 -5.58 -14.18 -28.36
N ASP A 548 -5.02 -14.98 -29.28
CA ASP A 548 -5.60 -16.29 -29.59
C ASP A 548 -5.19 -17.32 -28.52
N ASN A 549 -6.21 -17.95 -27.93
CA ASN A 549 -6.21 -19.11 -27.03
C ASN A 549 -5.35 -19.04 -25.74
N VAL A 550 -6.01 -19.26 -24.61
CA VAL A 550 -5.36 -19.53 -23.31
C VAL A 550 -4.77 -20.96 -23.35
N PRO A 551 -3.48 -21.17 -22.99
CA PRO A 551 -2.80 -22.45 -23.17
C PRO A 551 -3.29 -23.54 -22.22
N LEU A 552 -2.98 -24.79 -22.56
CA LEU A 552 -3.02 -25.91 -21.60
C LEU A 552 -1.88 -25.74 -20.57
N ASP A 553 -2.06 -26.33 -19.40
CA ASP A 553 -1.04 -26.36 -18.34
C ASP A 553 0.16 -27.28 -18.67
N GLU A 554 -0.04 -28.21 -19.60
CA GLU A 554 0.98 -29.08 -20.17
C GLU A 554 0.83 -29.16 -21.70
N PRO A 555 1.93 -29.13 -22.48
CA PRO A 555 1.86 -29.37 -23.91
C PRO A 555 1.27 -30.75 -24.25
N LEU A 556 0.62 -30.87 -25.41
CA LEU A 556 0.02 -32.15 -25.85
C LEU A 556 1.02 -33.32 -25.91
N CYS A 557 2.27 -33.03 -26.22
CA CYS A 557 3.36 -34.00 -26.26
C CYS A 557 4.13 -34.14 -24.95
N GLY A 558 3.76 -33.42 -23.89
CA GLY A 558 4.52 -33.35 -22.64
C GLY A 558 5.63 -32.32 -22.75
N TYR A 559 6.31 -32.03 -21.64
CA TYR A 559 7.32 -30.96 -21.61
C TYR A 559 8.59 -31.33 -22.39
N TYR A 560 8.85 -32.63 -22.57
CA TYR A 560 10.03 -33.22 -23.21
C TYR A 560 9.67 -34.19 -24.35
N ASN A 561 8.47 -34.05 -24.94
CA ASN A 561 7.92 -34.95 -25.98
C ASN A 561 7.62 -36.39 -25.52
N GLU A 562 7.49 -36.63 -24.21
CA GLU A 562 7.24 -37.95 -23.62
C GLU A 562 5.90 -38.59 -24.02
N TRP A 563 4.90 -37.80 -24.42
CA TRP A 563 3.58 -38.31 -24.84
C TRP A 563 3.44 -38.51 -26.34
N CYS A 564 4.39 -38.02 -27.15
CA CYS A 564 4.36 -38.13 -28.60
C CYS A 564 5.36 -39.17 -29.12
N ARG A 565 4.94 -39.97 -30.11
CA ARG A 565 5.83 -40.96 -30.73
C ARG A 565 6.86 -40.25 -31.60
N VAL A 566 8.14 -40.66 -31.48
CA VAL A 566 9.18 -40.28 -32.44
C VAL A 566 8.84 -40.98 -33.77
N PRO A 567 8.80 -40.27 -34.92
CA PRO A 567 8.63 -40.92 -36.21
C PRO A 567 9.73 -41.95 -36.43
N GLU A 568 9.37 -43.19 -36.79
CA GLU A 568 10.37 -44.18 -37.20
C GLU A 568 11.10 -43.67 -38.46
N GLU A 569 12.43 -43.59 -38.40
CA GLU A 569 13.26 -43.25 -39.57
C GLU A 569 13.06 -44.36 -40.63
N THR A 570 12.33 -44.04 -41.70
CA THR A 570 12.10 -44.94 -42.85
C THR A 570 13.25 -44.94 -43.83
#